data_AF-V6TZN3-F1
#
_entry.id   AF-V6TZN3-F1
#
_cell.length_a   1.000
_cell.length_b   1.000
_cell.length_c   1.000
_cell.angle_alpha   90.00
_cell.angle_beta   90.00
_cell.angle_gamma   90.00
#
_symmetry.space_group_name_H-M   'P 1'
#
loop_
_entity.id
_entity.type
_entity.pdbx_description
1 polymer ?
#
loop_
_entity_poly.entity_id
_entity_poly.type
_entity_poly.pdbx_seq_one_letter_code
_entity_poly.pdbx_strand_id
1 'polypeptide(L)'
;MNFEAFEKSARQNLGLADAARVSKRLNILRMLQSDHRFEYPKILEILRQKDHDKWIAELYKCLIKNKKSLAEFRANYIDIQESKSAEQAAKDQRLNAELSTSVKKYHQEKQEFIAGAVVVGKSTQMDKRMTRSADIPLASEVRTPDTLAKALNVFTKEFFESDITPRPDPTPDLLDPPYDPNYLLFQARIYAIRYDYRVQSIEGKEVTCAARVSIIAGILGGDVREATRCWDFYFRSGITYDTGCIESFALLYVLFLVRHSFIDATKKHQLRRLIDQLYALAHPDMALSPPQEIQPFVPSAVMVVHIDCLHASVKEGMYSDRLMSLVGGFITHSAKISYGLEELESHALSKCVRLLVKQIRGFQREP
;
A
#
# COMPACT_ATOMS: atom_id res chain seq x y z
N MET A 1 -21.37 -2.69 42.09
CA MET A 1 -21.12 -2.27 40.69
C MET A 1 -21.64 -3.37 39.76
N ASN A 2 -22.42 -3.05 38.73
CA ASN A 2 -22.81 -4.02 37.70
C ASN A 2 -21.69 -4.19 36.65
N PHE A 3 -21.75 -5.23 35.82
CA PHE A 3 -20.67 -5.52 34.87
C PHE A 3 -20.50 -4.42 33.83
N GLU A 4 -21.59 -3.83 33.35
CA GLU A 4 -21.55 -2.77 32.33
C GLU A 4 -20.85 -1.51 32.83
N ALA A 5 -21.11 -1.09 34.07
CA ALA A 5 -20.39 0.02 34.69
C ALA A 5 -18.91 -0.32 34.91
N PHE A 6 -18.61 -1.54 35.37
CA PHE A 6 -17.24 -2.01 35.52
C PHE A 6 -16.49 -2.05 34.18
N GLU A 7 -17.12 -2.55 33.12
CA GLU A 7 -16.54 -2.65 31.78
C GLU A 7 -16.24 -1.27 31.20
N LYS A 8 -17.15 -0.32 31.40
CA LYS A 8 -16.93 1.08 31.01
C LYS A 8 -15.73 1.67 31.76
N SER A 9 -15.62 1.45 33.07
CA SER A 9 -14.47 1.90 33.87
C SER A 9 -13.16 1.21 33.49
N ALA A 10 -13.21 -0.09 33.17
CA ALA A 10 -12.05 -0.88 32.77
C ALA A 10 -11.42 -0.40 31.45
N ARG A 11 -12.23 0.19 30.57
CA ARG A 11 -11.83 0.70 29.25
C ARG A 11 -11.35 2.15 29.27
N GLN A 12 -11.47 2.86 30.39
CA GLN A 12 -11.02 4.24 30.52
C GLN A 12 -9.48 4.32 30.61
N ASN A 13 -8.91 5.32 29.94
CA ASN A 13 -7.48 5.65 29.98
C ASN A 13 -6.57 4.43 29.68
N LEU A 14 -6.86 3.69 28.60
CA LEU A 14 -6.04 2.57 28.11
C LEU A 14 -5.23 2.97 26.88
N GLY A 15 -3.93 2.66 26.86
CA GLY A 15 -3.13 2.69 25.64
C GLY A 15 -3.44 1.50 24.72
N LEU A 16 -3.11 1.62 23.43
CA LEU A 16 -3.37 0.60 22.39
C LEU A 16 -2.87 -0.81 22.76
N ALA A 17 -1.68 -0.90 23.37
CA ALA A 17 -1.08 -2.17 23.78
C ALA A 17 -1.83 -2.87 24.94
N ASP A 18 -2.53 -2.10 25.78
CA ASP A 18 -3.33 -2.63 26.88
C ASP A 18 -4.79 -2.86 26.48
N ALA A 19 -5.29 -2.14 25.46
CA ALA A 19 -6.65 -2.27 24.96
C ALA A 19 -6.98 -3.71 24.54
N ALA A 20 -6.15 -4.33 23.71
CA ALA A 20 -6.37 -5.72 23.26
C ALA A 20 -6.35 -6.72 24.43
N ARG A 21 -5.41 -6.54 25.38
CA ARG A 21 -5.27 -7.41 26.57
C ARG A 21 -6.48 -7.27 27.49
N VAL A 22 -6.90 -6.04 27.78
CA VAL A 22 -8.04 -5.75 28.64
C VAL A 22 -9.34 -6.21 28.00
N SER A 23 -9.53 -6.03 26.69
CA SER A 23 -10.69 -6.56 25.96
C SER A 23 -10.77 -8.09 26.05
N LYS A 24 -9.65 -8.80 25.87
CA LYS A 24 -9.62 -10.27 26.01
C LYS A 24 -10.03 -10.70 27.42
N ARG A 25 -9.53 -10.01 28.45
CA ARG A 25 -9.82 -10.32 29.86
C ARG A 25 -11.24 -9.98 30.28
N LEU A 26 -11.80 -8.87 29.79
CA LEU A 26 -13.19 -8.51 30.01
C LEU A 26 -14.15 -9.55 29.40
N ASN A 27 -13.84 -10.05 28.20
CA ASN A 27 -14.63 -11.13 27.61
C ASN A 27 -14.60 -12.40 28.47
N ILE A 28 -13.43 -12.75 29.02
CA ILE A 28 -13.31 -13.92 29.90
C ILE A 28 -14.08 -13.71 31.21
N LEU A 29 -13.98 -12.53 31.81
CA LEU A 29 -14.75 -12.18 33.00
C LEU A 29 -16.26 -12.28 32.77
N ARG A 30 -16.75 -11.78 31.63
CA ARG A 30 -18.18 -11.88 31.25
C ARG A 30 -18.63 -13.33 31.15
N MET A 31 -17.78 -14.22 30.65
CA MET A 31 -18.10 -15.65 30.56
C MET A 31 -18.08 -16.31 31.94
N LEU A 32 -17.09 -15.98 32.78
CA LEU A 32 -17.01 -16.54 34.13
C LEU A 32 -18.16 -16.11 35.04
N GLN A 33 -18.88 -15.03 34.71
CA GLN A 33 -20.03 -14.53 35.48
C GLN A 33 -21.22 -15.49 35.55
N SER A 34 -21.36 -16.42 34.61
CA SER A 34 -22.41 -17.44 34.68
C SER A 34 -22.29 -18.26 35.96
N ASP A 35 -21.05 -18.56 36.36
CA ASP A 35 -20.74 -19.54 37.40
C ASP A 35 -20.04 -18.92 38.62
N HIS A 36 -19.52 -17.70 38.50
CA HIS A 36 -18.65 -17.06 39.50
C HIS A 36 -19.05 -15.61 39.77
N ARG A 37 -19.00 -15.19 41.04
CA ARG A 37 -19.21 -13.79 41.44
C ARG A 37 -17.89 -13.14 41.83
N PHE A 38 -17.62 -11.95 41.31
CA PHE A 38 -16.35 -11.25 41.51
C PHE A 38 -16.47 -9.87 42.16
N GLU A 39 -15.41 -9.48 42.87
CA GLU A 39 -15.20 -8.12 43.38
C GLU A 39 -14.61 -7.22 42.29
N TYR A 40 -15.48 -6.60 41.48
CA TYR A 40 -15.06 -5.74 40.36
C TYR A 40 -14.05 -4.64 40.70
N PRO A 41 -14.10 -3.95 41.86
CA PRO A 41 -13.09 -2.96 42.21
C PRO A 41 -11.67 -3.54 42.26
N LYS A 42 -11.50 -4.74 42.83
CA LYS A 42 -10.19 -5.42 42.88
C LYS A 42 -9.75 -5.92 41.51
N ILE A 43 -10.70 -6.29 40.65
CA ILE A 43 -10.39 -6.69 39.28
C ILE A 43 -9.79 -5.53 38.47
N LEU A 44 -10.26 -4.29 38.68
CA LEU A 44 -9.73 -3.12 37.97
C LEU A 44 -8.22 -2.95 38.15
N GLU A 45 -7.71 -3.26 39.35
CA GLU A 45 -6.29 -3.13 39.70
C GLU A 45 -5.42 -4.19 38.98
N ILE A 46 -5.98 -5.35 38.67
CA ILE A 46 -5.24 -6.48 38.09
C ILE A 46 -5.47 -6.64 36.58
N LEU A 47 -6.49 -5.99 36.00
CA LEU A 47 -6.84 -6.11 34.58
C LEU A 47 -5.69 -5.81 33.61
N ARG A 48 -4.76 -4.94 34.02
CA ARG A 48 -3.61 -4.52 33.22
C ARG A 48 -2.37 -5.40 33.41
N GLN A 49 -2.40 -6.32 34.38
CA GLN A 49 -1.26 -7.19 34.75
C GLN A 49 -0.63 -7.86 33.53
N LYS A 50 0.67 -7.68 33.28
CA LYS A 50 1.28 -8.21 32.03
C LYS A 50 1.41 -9.73 32.07
N ASP A 51 1.73 -10.25 33.25
CA ASP A 51 1.83 -11.69 33.50
C ASP A 51 0.44 -12.34 33.53
N HIS A 52 0.25 -13.36 32.69
CA HIS A 52 -1.02 -14.03 32.53
C HIS A 52 -1.37 -14.93 33.72
N ASP A 53 -0.42 -15.71 34.20
CA ASP A 53 -0.62 -16.65 35.30
C ASP A 53 -0.82 -15.92 36.62
N LYS A 54 -0.09 -14.82 36.80
CA LYS A 54 -0.27 -13.90 37.93
C LYS A 54 -1.66 -13.25 37.88
N TRP A 55 -2.12 -12.86 36.70
CA TRP A 55 -3.48 -12.32 36.55
C TRP A 55 -4.56 -13.35 36.92
N ILE A 56 -4.44 -14.61 36.48
CA ILE A 56 -5.39 -15.68 36.83
C ILE A 56 -5.39 -15.93 38.34
N ALA A 57 -4.21 -15.98 38.97
CA ALA A 57 -4.09 -16.20 40.41
C ALA A 57 -4.71 -15.04 41.23
N GLU A 58 -4.49 -13.80 40.82
CA GLU A 58 -5.12 -12.64 41.47
C GLU A 58 -6.62 -12.55 41.16
N LEU A 59 -7.05 -12.96 39.97
CA LEU A 59 -8.47 -13.02 39.61
C LEU A 59 -9.22 -14.02 40.49
N TYR A 60 -8.62 -15.17 40.79
CA TYR A 60 -9.18 -16.15 41.72
C TYR A 60 -9.39 -15.56 43.13
N LYS A 61 -8.46 -14.72 43.60
CA LYS A 61 -8.59 -14.03 44.90
C LYS A 61 -9.74 -13.03 44.94
N CYS A 62 -10.24 -12.60 43.78
CA CYS A 62 -11.36 -11.67 43.65
C CYS A 62 -12.74 -12.36 43.70
N LEU A 63 -12.81 -13.68 43.91
CA LEU A 63 -14.06 -14.43 44.00
C LEU A 63 -14.78 -14.21 45.33
N ILE A 64 -16.05 -13.82 45.28
CA ILE A 64 -16.89 -13.48 46.44
C ILE A 64 -17.39 -14.75 47.17
N LYS A 65 -17.75 -15.83 46.44
CA LYS A 65 -18.26 -17.11 46.99
C LYS A 65 -17.96 -18.29 46.04
N ASN A 66 -18.12 -19.53 46.53
CA ASN A 66 -17.84 -20.80 45.83
C ASN A 66 -16.38 -20.93 45.35
N LYS A 67 -15.44 -20.93 46.31
CA LYS A 67 -14.03 -21.21 46.05
C LYS A 67 -13.83 -22.69 45.73
N LYS A 68 -14.13 -23.10 44.50
CA LYS A 68 -13.55 -24.32 43.91
C LYS A 68 -12.02 -24.25 44.00
N SER A 69 -11.32 -25.38 43.94
CA SER A 69 -9.85 -25.37 43.99
C SER A 69 -9.28 -24.48 42.87
N LEU A 70 -8.13 -23.84 43.08
CA LEU A 70 -7.47 -23.03 42.04
C LEU A 70 -7.22 -23.88 40.76
N ALA A 71 -7.02 -25.19 40.93
CA ALA A 71 -6.86 -26.13 39.83
C ALA A 71 -8.15 -26.28 39.00
N GLU A 72 -9.31 -26.39 39.64
CA GLU A 72 -10.61 -26.43 38.96
C GLU A 72 -10.96 -25.11 38.27
N PHE A 73 -10.62 -23.97 38.89
CA PHE A 73 -10.78 -22.66 38.26
C PHE A 73 -9.88 -22.52 37.01
N ARG A 74 -8.65 -23.03 37.07
CA ARG A 74 -7.73 -23.08 35.93
C ARG A 74 -8.20 -24.03 34.84
N ALA A 75 -8.74 -25.19 35.19
CA ALA A 75 -9.28 -26.14 34.22
C ALA A 75 -10.46 -25.53 33.44
N ASN A 76 -11.44 -24.94 34.14
CA ASN A 76 -12.54 -24.21 33.51
C ASN A 76 -12.07 -23.04 32.63
N TYR A 77 -11.02 -22.33 33.06
CA TYR A 77 -10.41 -21.25 32.28
C TYR A 77 -9.78 -21.76 30.97
N ILE A 78 -9.05 -22.88 31.04
CA ILE A 78 -8.39 -23.52 29.89
C ILE A 78 -9.44 -24.10 28.94
N ASP A 79 -10.47 -24.78 29.44
CA ASP A 79 -11.56 -25.32 28.62
C ASP A 79 -12.28 -24.23 27.82
N ILE A 80 -12.55 -23.08 28.45
CA ILE A 80 -13.15 -21.90 27.78
C ILE A 80 -12.22 -21.33 26.69
N GLN A 81 -10.90 -21.41 26.90
CA GLN A 81 -9.90 -20.92 25.95
C GLN A 81 -9.71 -21.88 24.76
N GLU A 82 -9.70 -23.18 25.01
CA GLU A 82 -9.55 -24.23 23.99
C GLU A 82 -10.79 -24.36 23.12
N SER A 83 -11.99 -24.35 23.71
CA SER A 83 -13.28 -24.39 23.00
C SER A 83 -13.39 -23.26 21.96
N LYS A 84 -12.97 -22.04 22.31
CA LYS A 84 -12.94 -20.92 21.35
C LYS A 84 -11.81 -20.97 20.34
N SER A 85 -10.66 -21.55 20.67
CA SER A 85 -9.59 -21.74 19.68
C SER A 85 -10.02 -22.70 18.57
N ALA A 86 -10.76 -23.76 18.93
CA ALA A 86 -11.31 -24.73 18.00
C ALA A 86 -12.49 -24.15 17.20
N GLU A 87 -13.39 -23.40 17.84
CA GLU A 87 -14.54 -22.78 17.17
C GLU A 87 -14.11 -21.65 16.23
N GLN A 88 -13.13 -20.83 16.63
CA GLN A 88 -12.55 -19.79 15.78
C GLN A 88 -11.73 -20.40 14.62
N ALA A 89 -10.93 -21.44 14.87
CA ALA A 89 -10.20 -22.13 13.81
C ALA A 89 -11.13 -22.84 12.82
N ALA A 90 -12.24 -23.43 13.28
CA ALA A 90 -13.25 -24.02 12.41
C ALA A 90 -14.02 -22.96 11.61
N LYS A 91 -14.30 -21.80 12.22
CA LYS A 91 -14.93 -20.67 11.54
C LYS A 91 -14.00 -20.04 10.51
N ASP A 92 -12.72 -19.88 10.85
CA ASP A 92 -11.69 -19.36 9.95
C ASP A 92 -11.36 -20.35 8.82
N GLN A 93 -11.38 -21.66 9.07
CA GLN A 93 -11.25 -22.69 8.03
C GLN A 93 -12.46 -22.71 7.08
N ARG A 94 -13.70 -22.60 7.61
CA ARG A 94 -14.90 -22.49 6.76
C ARG A 94 -14.90 -21.18 5.98
N LEU A 95 -14.56 -20.06 6.62
CA LEU A 95 -14.46 -18.76 5.95
C LEU A 95 -13.37 -18.77 4.87
N ASN A 96 -12.20 -19.39 5.14
CA ASN A 96 -11.13 -19.53 4.16
C ASN A 96 -11.49 -20.50 3.03
N ALA A 97 -12.25 -21.56 3.30
CA ALA A 97 -12.73 -22.49 2.28
C ALA A 97 -13.83 -21.86 1.40
N GLU A 98 -14.76 -21.11 2.00
CA GLU A 98 -15.80 -20.35 1.31
C GLU A 98 -15.20 -19.18 0.51
N LEU A 99 -14.24 -18.43 1.09
CA LEU A 99 -13.47 -17.44 0.34
C LEU A 99 -12.68 -18.09 -0.78
N SER A 100 -12.01 -19.22 -0.55
CA SER A 100 -11.23 -19.91 -1.60
C SER A 100 -12.12 -20.40 -2.74
N THR A 101 -13.31 -20.93 -2.43
CA THR A 101 -14.26 -21.43 -3.44
C THR A 101 -14.95 -20.28 -4.18
N SER A 102 -15.33 -19.22 -3.47
CA SER A 102 -15.91 -18.01 -4.07
C SER A 102 -14.88 -17.22 -4.89
N VAL A 103 -13.63 -17.13 -4.45
CA VAL A 103 -12.51 -16.53 -5.19
C VAL A 103 -12.17 -17.37 -6.42
N LYS A 104 -12.18 -18.71 -6.33
CA LYS A 104 -11.98 -19.59 -7.49
C LYS A 104 -13.13 -19.47 -8.49
N LYS A 105 -14.38 -19.47 -8.02
CA LYS A 105 -15.57 -19.29 -8.86
C LYS A 105 -15.58 -17.91 -9.51
N TYR A 106 -15.29 -16.84 -8.76
CA TYR A 106 -15.10 -15.49 -9.28
C TYR A 106 -13.94 -15.42 -10.28
N HIS A 107 -12.81 -16.07 -10.01
CA HIS A 107 -11.69 -16.10 -10.95
C HIS A 107 -12.02 -16.89 -12.21
N GLN A 108 -12.78 -17.97 -12.10
CA GLN A 108 -13.26 -18.76 -13.22
C GLN A 108 -14.31 -17.99 -14.04
N GLU A 109 -15.33 -17.40 -13.41
CA GLU A 109 -16.32 -16.54 -14.06
C GLU A 109 -15.69 -15.29 -14.66
N LYS A 110 -14.69 -14.70 -13.99
CA LYS A 110 -13.89 -13.59 -14.52
C LYS A 110 -13.03 -14.05 -15.70
N GLN A 111 -12.44 -15.25 -15.67
CA GLN A 111 -11.67 -15.79 -16.79
C GLN A 111 -12.59 -16.15 -17.96
N GLU A 112 -13.77 -16.70 -17.72
CA GLU A 112 -14.80 -17.00 -18.71
C GLU A 112 -15.41 -15.71 -19.30
N PHE A 113 -15.57 -14.65 -18.49
CA PHE A 113 -15.96 -13.31 -18.94
C PHE A 113 -14.87 -12.64 -19.79
N ILE A 114 -13.60 -12.66 -19.33
CA ILE A 114 -12.45 -12.14 -20.07
C ILE A 114 -12.23 -12.91 -21.37
N ALA A 115 -12.45 -14.23 -21.37
CA ALA A 115 -12.29 -15.09 -22.55
C ALA A 115 -13.49 -15.04 -23.50
N GLY A 116 -14.69 -14.70 -23.00
CA GLY A 116 -15.94 -14.73 -23.77
C GLY A 116 -16.40 -13.39 -24.34
N ALA A 117 -15.96 -12.25 -23.78
CA ALA A 117 -16.38 -10.94 -24.24
C ALA A 117 -15.32 -9.87 -23.96
N VAL A 118 -14.66 -9.37 -25.01
CA VAL A 118 -14.09 -8.03 -24.95
C VAL A 118 -15.26 -7.09 -24.72
N VAL A 119 -15.45 -6.61 -23.48
CA VAL A 119 -16.47 -5.61 -23.18
C VAL A 119 -16.14 -4.39 -24.03
N VAL A 120 -16.99 -4.07 -25.01
CA VAL A 120 -16.92 -2.78 -25.69
C VAL A 120 -17.73 -1.81 -24.83
N GLY A 121 -17.05 -0.93 -24.10
CA GLY A 121 -17.68 0.07 -23.26
C GLY A 121 -18.65 0.93 -24.07
N LYS A 122 -19.78 1.33 -23.46
CA LYS A 122 -20.82 2.17 -24.09
C LYS A 122 -21.01 3.51 -23.39
N SER A 123 -20.37 3.73 -22.25
CA SER A 123 -20.53 4.97 -21.49
C SER A 123 -19.76 6.12 -22.12
N THR A 124 -20.40 7.29 -22.19
CA THR A 124 -19.77 8.57 -22.54
C THR A 124 -19.57 9.47 -21.31
N GLN A 125 -19.93 9.01 -20.11
CA GLN A 125 -19.78 9.76 -18.87
C GLN A 125 -18.30 9.93 -18.53
N MET A 126 -17.81 11.18 -18.44
CA MET A 126 -16.40 11.46 -18.13
C MET A 126 -16.09 11.32 -16.63
N ASP A 127 -16.87 11.97 -15.74
CA ASP A 127 -16.66 11.92 -14.28
C ASP A 127 -17.27 10.64 -13.70
N LYS A 128 -16.51 9.55 -13.84
CA LYS A 128 -16.74 8.28 -13.15
C LYS A 128 -15.72 8.15 -12.01
N ARG A 129 -16.21 7.83 -10.82
CA ARG A 129 -15.39 7.61 -9.61
C ARG A 129 -15.58 6.17 -9.16
N MET A 130 -14.50 5.51 -8.77
CA MET A 130 -14.61 4.15 -8.29
C MET A 130 -15.07 4.15 -6.82
N THR A 131 -16.33 3.77 -6.60
CA THR A 131 -16.83 3.32 -5.29
C THR A 131 -16.94 1.81 -5.37
N ARG A 132 -16.21 1.07 -4.53
CA ARG A 132 -16.08 -0.39 -4.56
C ARG A 132 -17.37 -1.09 -5.03
N SER A 133 -17.33 -1.78 -6.18
CA SER A 133 -18.36 -2.76 -6.56
C SER A 133 -17.70 -4.15 -6.63
N ALA A 134 -18.34 -5.11 -5.97
CA ALA A 134 -17.98 -6.53 -6.00
C ALA A 134 -18.51 -7.24 -7.25
N ASP A 135 -19.23 -6.52 -8.10
CA ASP A 135 -19.97 -7.06 -9.25
C ASP A 135 -19.26 -6.85 -10.58
N ILE A 136 -19.57 -7.69 -11.56
CA ILE A 136 -19.12 -7.55 -12.95
C ILE A 136 -19.79 -6.29 -13.53
N PRO A 137 -19.01 -5.32 -14.05
CA PRO A 137 -19.57 -4.06 -14.52
C PRO A 137 -20.38 -4.25 -15.82
N LEU A 138 -21.50 -3.54 -15.93
CA LEU A 138 -22.30 -3.49 -17.16
C LEU A 138 -21.57 -2.67 -18.24
N ALA A 139 -21.77 -2.99 -19.52
CA ALA A 139 -21.14 -2.25 -20.62
C ALA A 139 -21.47 -0.74 -20.62
N SER A 140 -22.64 -0.34 -20.11
CA SER A 140 -23.05 1.07 -19.92
C SER A 140 -22.32 1.79 -18.78
N GLU A 141 -21.70 1.04 -17.86
CA GLU A 141 -20.89 1.58 -16.76
C GLU A 141 -19.42 1.74 -17.18
N VAL A 142 -19.00 1.06 -18.24
CA VAL A 142 -17.63 1.10 -18.76
C VAL A 142 -17.54 2.15 -19.88
N ARG A 143 -16.60 3.10 -19.73
CA ARG A 143 -16.38 4.17 -20.73
C ARG A 143 -15.83 3.63 -22.04
N THR A 144 -16.25 4.20 -23.15
CA THR A 144 -15.67 3.91 -24.47
C THR A 144 -14.17 4.30 -24.51
N PRO A 145 -13.34 3.71 -25.39
CA PRO A 145 -11.93 4.10 -25.54
C PRO A 145 -11.72 5.61 -25.76
N ASP A 146 -12.52 6.23 -26.63
CA ASP A 146 -12.45 7.67 -26.88
C ASP A 146 -12.77 8.50 -25.63
N THR A 147 -13.76 8.07 -24.85
CA THR A 147 -14.14 8.74 -23.60
C THR A 147 -13.04 8.57 -22.55
N LEU A 148 -12.39 7.40 -22.49
CA LEU A 148 -11.25 7.17 -21.59
C LEU A 148 -10.06 8.05 -21.93
N ALA A 149 -9.70 8.18 -23.20
CA ALA A 149 -8.62 9.05 -23.65
C ALA A 149 -8.91 10.52 -23.29
N LYS A 150 -10.14 11.00 -23.54
CA LYS A 150 -10.55 12.37 -23.17
C LYS A 150 -10.56 12.58 -21.66
N ALA A 151 -11.11 11.64 -20.89
CA ALA A 151 -11.16 11.72 -19.43
C ALA A 151 -9.75 11.72 -18.82
N LEU A 152 -8.85 10.88 -19.33
CA LEU A 152 -7.45 10.86 -18.91
C LEU A 152 -6.80 12.22 -19.13
N ASN A 153 -6.93 12.79 -20.33
CA ASN A 153 -6.36 14.10 -20.65
C ASN A 153 -6.90 15.20 -19.71
N VAL A 154 -8.23 15.34 -19.61
CA VAL A 154 -8.87 16.40 -18.81
C VAL A 154 -8.48 16.31 -17.34
N PHE A 155 -8.60 15.13 -16.72
CA PHE A 155 -8.32 15.00 -15.29
C PHE A 155 -6.83 15.11 -14.99
N THR A 156 -5.97 14.66 -15.89
CA THR A 156 -4.51 14.81 -15.75
C THR A 156 -4.11 16.28 -15.77
N LYS A 157 -4.68 17.05 -16.70
CA LYS A 157 -4.48 18.50 -16.77
C LYS A 157 -4.95 19.21 -15.50
N GLU A 158 -6.20 18.97 -15.10
CA GLU A 158 -6.79 19.53 -13.87
C GLU A 158 -5.91 19.26 -12.65
N PHE A 159 -5.38 18.04 -12.54
CA PHE A 159 -4.52 17.66 -11.43
C PHE A 159 -3.13 18.30 -11.48
N PHE A 160 -2.46 18.36 -12.62
CA PHE A 160 -1.12 18.97 -12.71
C PHE A 160 -1.12 20.48 -12.53
N GLU A 161 -2.24 21.13 -12.88
CA GLU A 161 -2.47 22.55 -12.61
C GLU A 161 -2.86 22.81 -11.15
N SER A 162 -3.32 21.79 -10.42
CA SER A 162 -3.68 21.94 -9.00
C SER A 162 -2.45 22.02 -8.09
N ASP A 163 -2.55 22.85 -7.06
CA ASP A 163 -1.61 22.84 -5.95
C ASP A 163 -2.04 21.77 -4.94
N ILE A 164 -1.25 20.71 -4.87
CA ILE A 164 -1.44 19.61 -3.93
C ILE A 164 -0.36 19.64 -2.87
N THR A 165 -0.79 19.45 -1.62
CA THR A 165 0.15 19.30 -0.52
C THR A 165 0.49 17.81 -0.37
N PRO A 166 1.77 17.41 -0.49
CA PRO A 166 2.15 16.03 -0.27
C PRO A 166 1.77 15.57 1.13
N ARG A 167 1.24 14.35 1.23
CA ARG A 167 0.97 13.73 2.53
C ARG A 167 2.27 13.71 3.37
N PRO A 168 2.24 14.24 4.61
CA PRO A 168 3.42 14.19 5.48
C PRO A 168 3.71 12.75 5.92
N ASP A 169 4.95 12.47 6.28
CA ASP A 169 5.31 11.18 6.85
C ASP A 169 4.59 10.97 8.21
N PRO A 170 4.16 9.74 8.54
CA PRO A 170 3.57 9.44 9.84
C PRO A 170 4.52 9.81 10.98
N THR A 171 4.00 10.47 12.00
CA THR A 171 4.74 10.79 13.23
C THR A 171 4.12 10.03 14.41
N PRO A 172 4.80 9.93 15.57
CA PRO A 172 4.20 9.34 16.77
C PRO A 172 2.86 9.98 17.16
N ASP A 173 2.70 11.29 16.90
CA ASP A 173 1.50 12.06 17.23
C ASP A 173 0.42 12.00 16.14
N LEU A 174 0.78 11.66 14.91
CA LEU A 174 -0.12 11.56 13.77
C LEU A 174 0.23 10.34 12.91
N LEU A 175 -0.32 9.19 13.31
CA LEU A 175 -0.05 7.90 12.68
C LEU A 175 -0.67 7.75 11.28
N ASP A 176 -1.77 8.46 10.99
CA ASP A 176 -2.47 8.39 9.70
C ASP A 176 -2.82 9.80 9.21
N PRO A 177 -1.83 10.58 8.72
CA PRO A 177 -2.09 11.92 8.23
C PRO A 177 -3.04 11.89 7.02
N PRO A 178 -3.97 12.85 6.88
CA PRO A 178 -4.91 12.86 5.77
C PRO A 178 -4.20 13.16 4.44
N TYR A 179 -4.78 12.67 3.36
CA TYR A 179 -4.39 13.07 2.00
C TYR A 179 -5.06 14.39 1.61
N ASP A 180 -4.43 15.11 0.68
CA ASP A 180 -5.03 16.28 0.04
C ASP A 180 -6.35 15.90 -0.68
N PRO A 181 -7.45 16.66 -0.49
CA PRO A 181 -8.73 16.38 -1.14
C PRO A 181 -8.66 16.35 -2.67
N ASN A 182 -7.84 17.20 -3.29
CA ASN A 182 -7.66 17.23 -4.74
C ASN A 182 -6.93 15.98 -5.23
N TYR A 183 -5.96 15.50 -4.45
CA TYR A 183 -5.31 14.21 -4.71
C TYR A 183 -6.32 13.05 -4.61
N LEU A 184 -7.15 13.00 -3.56
CA LEU A 184 -8.14 11.93 -3.39
C LEU A 184 -9.18 11.91 -4.52
N LEU A 185 -9.63 13.09 -4.95
CA LEU A 185 -10.55 13.22 -6.08
C LEU A 185 -9.91 12.70 -7.37
N PHE A 186 -8.68 13.13 -7.66
CA PHE A 186 -7.94 12.66 -8.82
C PHE A 186 -7.68 11.15 -8.77
N GLN A 187 -7.25 10.63 -7.61
CA GLN A 187 -7.00 9.22 -7.38
C GLN A 187 -8.23 8.36 -7.70
N ALA A 188 -9.42 8.77 -7.25
CA ALA A 188 -10.66 8.05 -7.53
C ALA A 188 -10.99 8.01 -9.03
N ARG A 189 -10.72 9.10 -9.75
CA ARG A 189 -10.96 9.23 -11.20
C ARG A 189 -9.95 8.42 -12.02
N ILE A 190 -8.65 8.53 -11.72
CA ILE A 190 -7.60 7.80 -12.45
C ILE A 190 -7.68 6.29 -12.19
N TYR A 191 -8.08 5.88 -10.98
CA TYR A 191 -8.34 4.48 -10.67
C TYR A 191 -9.50 3.92 -11.51
N ALA A 192 -10.61 4.68 -11.63
CA ALA A 192 -11.73 4.28 -12.47
C ALA A 192 -11.32 4.15 -13.95
N ILE A 193 -10.45 5.03 -14.45
CA ILE A 193 -9.94 4.96 -15.84
C ILE A 193 -9.14 3.67 -16.05
N ARG A 194 -8.19 3.38 -15.15
CA ARG A 194 -7.38 2.15 -15.24
C ARG A 194 -8.21 0.87 -15.07
N TYR A 195 -9.26 0.93 -14.25
CA TYR A 195 -10.21 -0.17 -14.12
C TYR A 195 -10.94 -0.41 -15.45
N ASP A 196 -11.45 0.64 -16.08
CA ASP A 196 -12.15 0.52 -17.36
C ASP A 196 -11.24 0.01 -18.49
N TYR A 197 -9.96 0.42 -18.53
CA TYR A 197 -8.98 -0.17 -19.46
C TYR A 197 -8.80 -1.67 -19.24
N ARG A 198 -8.69 -2.08 -17.97
CA ARG A 198 -8.53 -3.49 -17.61
C ARG A 198 -9.76 -4.33 -17.97
N VAL A 199 -10.97 -3.82 -17.74
CA VAL A 199 -12.22 -4.54 -18.05
C VAL A 199 -12.37 -4.76 -19.55
N GLN A 200 -11.95 -3.79 -20.36
CA GLN A 200 -12.03 -3.87 -21.82
C GLN A 200 -10.82 -4.58 -22.45
N SER A 201 -9.87 -5.07 -21.64
CA SER A 201 -8.60 -5.64 -22.11
C SER A 201 -7.86 -4.75 -23.12
N ILE A 202 -7.96 -3.42 -22.92
CA ILE A 202 -7.23 -2.47 -23.75
C ILE A 202 -5.76 -2.56 -23.36
N GLU A 203 -4.90 -2.70 -24.37
CA GLU A 203 -3.45 -2.60 -24.25
C GLU A 203 -2.96 -1.44 -25.12
N GLY A 204 -1.78 -0.91 -24.80
CA GLY A 204 -1.17 0.17 -25.56
C GLY A 204 -0.73 1.35 -24.71
N LYS A 205 -0.45 2.45 -25.42
CA LYS A 205 0.20 3.64 -24.87
C LYS A 205 -0.69 4.40 -23.88
N GLU A 206 -2.00 4.32 -24.03
CA GLU A 206 -2.98 4.98 -23.18
C GLU A 206 -2.97 4.39 -21.76
N VAL A 207 -2.79 3.07 -21.66
CA VAL A 207 -2.79 2.36 -20.38
C VAL A 207 -1.48 2.58 -19.64
N THR A 208 -0.35 2.58 -20.34
CA THR A 208 0.96 2.94 -19.77
C THR A 208 0.98 4.40 -19.34
N CYS A 209 0.38 5.32 -20.13
CA CYS A 209 0.22 6.72 -19.75
C CYS A 209 -0.60 6.88 -18.46
N ALA A 210 -1.76 6.21 -18.33
CA ALA A 210 -2.55 6.27 -17.12
C ALA A 210 -1.80 5.75 -15.88
N ALA A 211 -0.96 4.73 -16.04
CA ALA A 211 -0.07 4.25 -14.98
C ALA A 211 1.02 5.26 -14.63
N ARG A 212 1.63 5.91 -15.64
CA ARG A 212 2.64 6.96 -15.49
C ARG A 212 2.11 8.17 -14.72
N VAL A 213 0.92 8.63 -15.08
CA VAL A 213 0.24 9.72 -14.37
C VAL A 213 -0.09 9.32 -12.93
N SER A 214 -0.52 8.07 -12.71
CA SER A 214 -0.76 7.54 -11.36
C SER A 214 0.52 7.50 -10.51
N ILE A 215 1.68 7.21 -11.11
CA ILE A 215 2.99 7.28 -10.46
C ILE A 215 3.32 8.72 -10.06
N ILE A 216 3.22 9.67 -11.00
CA ILE A 216 3.48 11.10 -10.72
C ILE A 216 2.56 11.58 -9.59
N ALA A 217 1.25 11.33 -9.71
CA ALA A 217 0.26 11.72 -8.71
C ALA A 217 0.53 11.08 -7.35
N GLY A 218 0.88 9.79 -7.32
CA GLY A 218 1.23 9.09 -6.09
C GLY A 218 2.46 9.69 -5.40
N ILE A 219 3.48 10.09 -6.15
CA ILE A 219 4.66 10.78 -5.59
C ILE A 219 4.28 12.14 -5.03
N LEU A 220 3.59 12.97 -5.82
CA LEU A 220 3.21 14.32 -5.39
C LEU A 220 2.22 14.31 -4.21
N GLY A 221 1.32 13.32 -4.17
CA GLY A 221 0.36 13.12 -3.08
C GLY A 221 0.92 12.41 -1.85
N GLY A 222 2.15 11.89 -1.90
CA GLY A 222 2.73 11.08 -0.80
C GLY A 222 2.07 9.71 -0.62
N ASP A 223 1.47 9.15 -1.68
CA ASP A 223 0.88 7.82 -1.69
C ASP A 223 1.87 6.75 -2.19
N VAL A 224 2.69 6.30 -1.25
CA VAL A 224 3.72 5.26 -1.48
C VAL A 224 3.11 3.99 -2.05
N ARG A 225 1.89 3.61 -1.61
CA ARG A 225 1.24 2.37 -2.02
C ARG A 225 0.79 2.45 -3.46
N GLU A 226 0.12 3.54 -3.84
CA GLU A 226 -0.34 3.71 -5.21
C GLU A 226 0.83 3.84 -6.19
N ALA A 227 1.86 4.64 -5.86
CA ALA A 227 3.06 4.74 -6.68
C ALA A 227 3.72 3.37 -6.86
N THR A 228 3.97 2.64 -5.76
CA THR A 228 4.55 1.27 -5.78
C THR A 228 3.76 0.33 -6.69
N ARG A 229 2.43 0.31 -6.57
CA ARG A 229 1.55 -0.57 -7.35
C ARG A 229 1.60 -0.29 -8.86
N CYS A 230 1.84 0.95 -9.24
CA CYS A 230 1.85 1.35 -10.65
C CYS A 230 3.17 1.07 -11.34
N TRP A 231 4.29 1.06 -10.62
CA TRP A 231 5.62 0.77 -11.16
C TRP A 231 5.70 -0.61 -11.81
N ASP A 232 5.25 -1.67 -11.12
CA ASP A 232 5.32 -3.04 -11.66
C ASP A 232 4.59 -3.20 -12.99
N PHE A 233 3.41 -2.58 -13.09
CA PHE A 233 2.64 -2.56 -14.34
C PHE A 233 3.35 -1.72 -15.41
N TYR A 234 3.86 -0.55 -15.04
CA TYR A 234 4.51 0.35 -15.98
C TYR A 234 5.83 -0.21 -16.52
N PHE A 235 6.66 -0.86 -15.72
CA PHE A 235 7.90 -1.46 -16.24
C PHE A 235 7.61 -2.60 -17.22
N ARG A 236 6.61 -3.44 -16.95
CA ARG A 236 6.24 -4.53 -17.88
C ARG A 236 5.68 -4.02 -19.21
N SER A 237 4.77 -3.05 -19.15
CA SER A 237 4.04 -2.59 -20.34
C SER A 237 4.74 -1.43 -21.05
N GLY A 238 5.47 -0.60 -20.30
CA GLY A 238 6.13 0.62 -20.78
C GLY A 238 7.32 0.34 -21.69
N ILE A 239 8.00 -0.80 -21.55
CA ILE A 239 9.05 -1.21 -22.49
C ILE A 239 8.48 -1.40 -23.90
N THR A 240 7.24 -1.87 -24.01
CA THR A 240 6.62 -2.09 -25.33
C THR A 240 5.96 -0.82 -25.85
N TYR A 241 5.24 -0.09 -24.99
CA TYR A 241 4.32 0.97 -25.41
C TYR A 241 4.76 2.39 -25.05
N ASP A 242 5.86 2.56 -24.31
CA ASP A 242 6.35 3.87 -23.80
C ASP A 242 7.89 3.94 -23.68
N THR A 243 8.60 3.41 -24.68
CA THR A 243 10.07 3.33 -24.72
C THR A 243 10.78 4.67 -24.56
N GLY A 244 10.13 5.78 -24.94
CA GLY A 244 10.69 7.13 -24.84
C GLY A 244 10.74 7.71 -23.41
N CYS A 245 10.03 7.11 -22.45
CA CYS A 245 9.97 7.59 -21.06
C CYS A 245 10.53 6.58 -20.04
N ILE A 246 10.69 5.31 -20.44
CA ILE A 246 11.02 4.22 -19.52
C ILE A 246 12.32 4.47 -18.75
N GLU A 247 13.34 5.09 -19.36
CA GLU A 247 14.61 5.41 -18.70
C GLU A 247 14.43 6.45 -17.58
N SER A 248 13.76 7.56 -17.90
CA SER A 248 13.47 8.63 -16.95
C SER A 248 12.63 8.10 -15.79
N PHE A 249 11.68 7.21 -16.07
CA PHE A 249 10.83 6.61 -15.03
C PHE A 249 11.56 5.54 -14.21
N ALA A 250 12.49 4.78 -14.79
CA ALA A 250 13.36 3.90 -14.04
C ALA A 250 14.22 4.67 -13.02
N LEU A 251 14.83 5.79 -13.45
CA LEU A 251 15.59 6.66 -12.55
C LEU A 251 14.72 7.40 -11.53
N LEU A 252 13.52 7.82 -11.92
CA LEU A 252 12.56 8.39 -10.97
C LEU A 252 12.19 7.36 -9.89
N TYR A 253 12.04 6.08 -10.26
CA TYR A 253 11.78 5.03 -9.30
C TYR A 253 12.96 4.80 -8.37
N VAL A 254 14.20 4.88 -8.88
CA VAL A 254 15.40 4.87 -8.03
C VAL A 254 15.34 6.01 -7.02
N LEU A 255 15.08 7.26 -7.42
CA LEU A 255 14.95 8.38 -6.47
C LEU A 255 13.85 8.15 -5.43
N PHE A 256 12.70 7.64 -5.86
CA PHE A 256 11.60 7.28 -4.97
C PHE A 256 12.02 6.23 -3.94
N LEU A 257 12.69 5.16 -4.37
CA LEU A 257 13.18 4.11 -3.48
C LEU A 257 14.31 4.59 -2.57
N VAL A 258 15.23 5.45 -3.04
CA VAL A 258 16.25 6.11 -2.20
C VAL A 258 15.56 6.84 -1.06
N ARG A 259 14.59 7.72 -1.37
CA ARG A 259 13.82 8.46 -0.36
C ARG A 259 13.21 7.54 0.68
N HIS A 260 12.54 6.47 0.27
CA HIS A 260 11.86 5.58 1.21
C HIS A 260 12.78 4.57 1.90
N SER A 261 13.99 4.34 1.39
CA SER A 261 14.97 3.44 2.01
C SER A 261 15.52 3.94 3.35
N PHE A 262 15.41 5.24 3.63
CA PHE A 262 15.73 5.83 4.93
C PHE A 262 14.72 5.43 6.02
N ILE A 263 13.51 5.02 5.63
CA ILE A 263 12.38 4.77 6.53
C ILE A 263 12.00 3.28 6.58
N ASP A 264 12.17 2.56 5.47
CA ASP A 264 11.74 1.17 5.33
C ASP A 264 12.86 0.27 4.77
N ALA A 265 13.28 -0.71 5.58
CA ALA A 265 14.28 -1.71 5.20
C ALA A 265 13.87 -2.54 3.96
N THR A 266 12.57 -2.75 3.76
CA THR A 266 12.03 -3.41 2.56
C THR A 266 12.34 -2.57 1.32
N LYS A 267 12.16 -1.24 1.40
CA LYS A 267 12.49 -0.31 0.32
C LYS A 267 13.99 -0.24 0.06
N LYS A 268 14.81 -0.35 1.10
CA LYS A 268 16.26 -0.50 0.95
C LYS A 268 16.66 -1.76 0.18
N HIS A 269 15.99 -2.90 0.43
CA HIS A 269 16.22 -4.12 -0.33
C HIS A 269 15.74 -3.99 -1.79
N GLN A 270 14.55 -3.42 -2.01
CA GLN A 270 14.02 -3.15 -3.35
C GLN A 270 14.95 -2.22 -4.16
N LEU A 271 15.50 -1.19 -3.53
CA LEU A 271 16.45 -0.26 -4.14
C LEU A 271 17.71 -0.97 -4.64
N ARG A 272 18.35 -1.76 -3.76
CA ARG A 272 19.55 -2.54 -4.09
C ARG A 272 19.28 -3.46 -5.27
N ARG A 273 18.20 -4.24 -5.17
CA ARG A 273 17.78 -5.13 -6.24
C ARG A 273 17.63 -4.36 -7.54
N LEU A 274 16.81 -3.30 -7.58
CA LEU A 274 16.59 -2.51 -8.79
C LEU A 274 17.90 -1.97 -9.41
N ILE A 275 18.81 -1.43 -8.60
CA ILE A 275 20.09 -0.90 -9.09
C ILE A 275 20.95 -2.03 -9.68
N ASP A 276 21.01 -3.19 -9.03
CA ASP A 276 21.70 -4.37 -9.55
C ASP A 276 21.07 -4.85 -10.87
N GLN A 277 19.73 -4.83 -10.98
CA GLN A 277 19.02 -5.17 -12.22
C GLN A 277 19.40 -4.20 -13.35
N LEU A 278 19.38 -2.89 -13.08
CA LEU A 278 19.75 -1.87 -14.06
C LEU A 278 21.23 -2.00 -14.48
N TYR A 279 22.12 -2.29 -13.53
CA TYR A 279 23.54 -2.50 -13.79
C TYR A 279 23.78 -3.73 -14.67
N ALA A 280 23.09 -4.84 -14.40
CA ALA A 280 23.15 -6.04 -15.25
C ALA A 280 22.66 -5.80 -16.68
N LEU A 281 21.65 -4.93 -16.87
CA LEU A 281 21.15 -4.55 -18.20
C LEU A 281 22.10 -3.61 -18.93
N ALA A 282 22.80 -2.74 -18.21
CA ALA A 282 23.83 -1.87 -18.76
C ALA A 282 25.12 -2.63 -19.16
N HIS A 283 25.42 -3.71 -18.44
CA HIS A 283 26.65 -4.51 -18.61
C HIS A 283 26.32 -6.00 -18.80
N PRO A 284 25.71 -6.40 -19.94
CA PRO A 284 25.24 -7.76 -20.16
C PRO A 284 26.36 -8.81 -20.09
N ASP A 285 27.58 -8.45 -20.49
CA ASP A 285 28.75 -9.35 -20.44
C ASP A 285 29.22 -9.67 -19.00
N MET A 286 28.77 -8.90 -18.01
CA MET A 286 29.09 -9.10 -16.59
C MET A 286 27.98 -9.79 -15.80
N ALA A 287 26.81 -10.04 -16.41
CA ALA A 287 25.63 -10.56 -15.72
C ALA A 287 25.48 -12.08 -15.93
N LEU A 288 25.61 -12.87 -14.85
CA LEU A 288 25.42 -14.33 -14.90
C LEU A 288 23.95 -14.76 -15.12
N SER A 289 22.98 -13.90 -14.77
CA SER A 289 21.54 -14.10 -14.97
C SER A 289 20.80 -12.76 -14.90
N PRO A 290 20.50 -12.08 -16.02
CA PRO A 290 19.72 -10.84 -15.96
C PRO A 290 18.27 -11.13 -15.51
N PRO A 291 17.70 -10.31 -14.62
CA PRO A 291 16.34 -10.49 -14.12
C PRO A 291 15.27 -10.13 -15.17
N GLN A 292 14.16 -10.88 -15.16
CA GLN A 292 13.11 -10.83 -16.19
C GLN A 292 12.14 -9.63 -16.12
N GLU A 293 12.12 -8.86 -15.02
CA GLU A 293 11.08 -7.84 -14.78
C GLU A 293 11.17 -6.60 -15.67
N ILE A 294 12.35 -6.30 -16.22
CA ILE A 294 12.64 -5.08 -17.03
C ILE A 294 13.16 -5.47 -18.43
N GLN A 295 13.17 -6.75 -18.82
CA GLN A 295 13.53 -7.13 -20.19
C GLN A 295 12.35 -6.91 -21.17
N PRO A 296 12.60 -6.55 -22.44
CA PRO A 296 13.90 -6.34 -23.10
C PRO A 296 14.30 -4.85 -23.21
N PHE A 297 14.43 -4.14 -22.08
CA PHE A 297 14.97 -2.78 -22.05
C PHE A 297 16.47 -2.75 -22.36
N VAL A 298 16.92 -1.87 -23.27
CA VAL A 298 18.35 -1.59 -23.55
C VAL A 298 18.64 -0.14 -23.17
N PRO A 299 19.50 0.13 -22.18
CA PRO A 299 19.77 1.50 -21.72
C PRO A 299 20.61 2.30 -22.72
N SER A 300 20.31 3.58 -22.85
CA SER A 300 21.13 4.55 -23.57
C SER A 300 22.49 4.73 -22.91
N ALA A 301 23.51 5.15 -23.68
CA ALA A 301 24.85 5.41 -23.15
C ALA A 301 24.84 6.42 -21.98
N VAL A 302 23.94 7.40 -22.02
CA VAL A 302 23.77 8.38 -20.94
C VAL A 302 23.18 7.72 -19.70
N MET A 303 22.17 6.85 -19.85
CA MET A 303 21.59 6.08 -18.76
C MET A 303 22.63 5.16 -18.09
N VAL A 304 23.49 4.51 -18.88
CA VAL A 304 24.58 3.64 -18.37
C VAL A 304 25.49 4.39 -17.39
N VAL A 305 25.91 5.62 -17.74
CA VAL A 305 26.75 6.45 -16.84
C VAL A 305 26.05 6.71 -15.50
N HIS A 306 24.75 7.01 -15.52
CA HIS A 306 23.98 7.23 -14.28
C HIS A 306 23.86 5.94 -13.45
N ILE A 307 23.62 4.81 -14.10
CA ILE A 307 23.56 3.49 -13.46
C ILE A 307 24.90 3.15 -12.79
N ASP A 308 26.03 3.39 -13.45
CA ASP A 308 27.37 3.13 -12.90
C ASP A 308 27.63 3.96 -11.65
N CYS A 309 27.31 5.26 -11.69
CA CYS A 309 27.44 6.13 -10.53
C CYS A 309 26.52 5.71 -9.39
N LEU A 310 25.28 5.29 -9.69
CA LEU A 310 24.32 4.80 -8.70
C LEU A 310 24.80 3.50 -8.04
N HIS A 311 25.29 2.54 -8.83
CA HIS A 311 25.79 1.27 -8.34
C HIS A 311 27.03 1.44 -7.45
N ALA A 312 27.96 2.34 -7.79
CA ALA A 312 29.07 2.71 -6.91
C ALA A 312 28.57 3.33 -5.60
N SER A 313 27.63 4.27 -5.67
CA SER A 313 27.08 4.98 -4.50
C SER A 313 26.33 4.06 -3.52
N VAL A 314 25.65 3.02 -4.01
CA VAL A 314 25.00 2.01 -3.16
C VAL A 314 26.01 1.21 -2.35
N LYS A 315 27.17 0.87 -2.91
CA LYS A 315 28.24 0.15 -2.19
C LYS A 315 28.83 1.01 -1.07
N GLU A 316 28.94 2.31 -1.30
CA GLU A 316 29.48 3.27 -0.34
C GLU A 316 28.43 3.75 0.68
N GLY A 317 27.14 3.49 0.43
CA GLY A 317 26.04 3.87 1.33
C GLY A 317 25.74 5.37 1.37
N MET A 318 26.32 6.16 0.45
CA MET A 318 26.15 7.61 0.38
C MET A 318 25.72 8.06 -1.03
N TYR A 319 24.70 8.91 -1.10
CA TYR A 319 24.25 9.53 -2.36
C TYR A 319 24.69 11.00 -2.37
N SER A 320 25.62 11.37 -3.24
CA SER A 320 26.08 12.75 -3.31
C SER A 320 25.02 13.70 -3.91
N ASP A 321 25.03 14.96 -3.47
CA ASP A 321 24.16 16.01 -4.02
C ASP A 321 24.31 16.17 -5.54
N ARG A 322 25.54 15.99 -6.03
CA ARG A 322 25.87 16.06 -7.46
C ARG A 322 25.20 14.91 -8.23
N LEU A 323 25.23 13.69 -7.70
CA LEU A 323 24.58 12.55 -8.33
C LEU A 323 23.07 12.73 -8.40
N MET A 324 22.44 13.13 -7.28
CA MET A 324 20.99 13.36 -7.24
C MET A 324 20.57 14.48 -8.19
N SER A 325 21.39 15.52 -8.34
CA SER A 325 21.14 16.60 -9.31
C SER A 325 21.29 16.15 -10.76
N LEU A 326 22.30 15.31 -11.07
CA LEU A 326 22.50 14.76 -12.43
C LEU A 326 21.35 13.84 -12.82
N VAL A 327 20.99 12.89 -11.94
CA VAL A 327 19.84 12.00 -12.14
C VAL A 327 18.56 12.81 -12.31
N GLY A 328 18.33 13.81 -11.45
CA GLY A 328 17.17 14.67 -11.54
C GLY A 328 17.09 15.47 -12.85
N GLY A 329 18.23 16.01 -13.30
CA GLY A 329 18.34 16.70 -14.59
C GLY A 329 18.06 15.77 -15.77
N PHE A 330 18.61 14.56 -15.77
CA PHE A 330 18.31 13.59 -16.82
C PHE A 330 16.80 13.28 -16.88
N ILE A 331 16.18 12.94 -15.74
CA ILE A 331 14.75 12.59 -15.68
C ILE A 331 13.88 13.67 -16.33
N THR A 332 14.13 14.95 -16.03
CA THR A 332 13.31 16.06 -16.53
C THR A 332 13.53 16.38 -18.00
N HIS A 333 14.73 16.15 -18.53
CA HIS A 333 15.09 16.52 -19.90
C HIS A 333 14.98 15.37 -20.90
N SER A 334 15.07 14.11 -20.45
CA SER A 334 15.08 12.94 -21.34
C SER A 334 13.72 12.30 -21.54
N ALA A 335 12.73 12.61 -20.69
CA ALA A 335 11.40 12.03 -20.81
C ALA A 335 10.72 12.53 -22.10
N LYS A 336 10.48 11.63 -23.07
CA LYS A 336 9.66 11.94 -24.26
C LYS A 336 8.18 11.85 -23.91
N ILE A 337 7.72 12.89 -23.25
CA ILE A 337 6.39 12.99 -22.67
C ILE A 337 5.32 12.94 -23.76
N SER A 338 4.20 12.29 -23.46
CA SER A 338 3.21 11.91 -24.48
C SER A 338 1.89 12.64 -24.34
N TYR A 339 1.26 12.90 -25.50
CA TYR A 339 -0.10 13.43 -25.70
C TYR A 339 -0.39 14.84 -25.17
N GLY A 340 0.02 15.87 -25.91
CA GLY A 340 -0.56 17.22 -25.84
C GLY A 340 -0.44 17.96 -24.49
N LEU A 341 0.15 17.31 -23.49
CA LEU A 341 0.39 17.79 -22.13
C LEU A 341 1.89 17.82 -21.83
N GLU A 342 2.74 17.86 -22.87
CA GLU A 342 4.20 17.75 -22.75
C GLU A 342 4.77 18.70 -21.69
N GLU A 343 4.38 19.97 -21.74
CA GLU A 343 4.81 20.98 -20.79
C GLU A 343 4.31 20.71 -19.35
N LEU A 344 3.04 20.30 -19.21
CA LEU A 344 2.42 20.06 -17.90
C LEU A 344 2.98 18.81 -17.22
N GLU A 345 3.13 17.72 -17.97
CA GLU A 345 3.78 16.50 -17.48
C GLU A 345 5.26 16.75 -17.16
N SER A 346 5.97 17.54 -17.98
CA SER A 346 7.38 17.89 -17.71
C SER A 346 7.50 18.68 -16.42
N HIS A 347 6.60 19.64 -16.25
CA HIS A 347 6.51 20.44 -15.04
C HIS A 347 6.19 19.58 -13.80
N ALA A 348 5.22 18.66 -13.91
CA ALA A 348 4.86 17.75 -12.84
C ALA A 348 6.02 16.79 -12.49
N LEU A 349 6.72 16.27 -13.49
CA LEU A 349 7.91 15.42 -13.31
C LEU A 349 9.03 16.20 -12.58
N SER A 350 9.25 17.45 -12.97
CA SER A 350 10.17 18.37 -12.28
C SER A 350 9.76 18.65 -10.84
N LYS A 351 8.45 18.78 -10.56
CA LYS A 351 7.94 18.87 -9.17
C LYS A 351 8.28 17.58 -8.39
N CYS A 352 8.04 16.39 -8.96
CA CYS A 352 8.39 15.11 -8.34
C CYS A 352 9.87 15.01 -7.99
N VAL A 353 10.75 15.28 -8.96
CA VAL A 353 12.21 15.21 -8.76
C VAL A 353 12.64 16.18 -7.67
N ARG A 354 12.20 17.44 -7.71
CA ARG A 354 12.54 18.44 -6.69
C ARG A 354 12.06 18.03 -5.30
N LEU A 355 10.84 17.48 -5.20
CA LEU A 355 10.29 16.97 -3.95
C LEU A 355 11.15 15.84 -3.37
N LEU A 356 11.43 14.81 -4.18
CA LEU A 356 12.22 13.64 -3.75
C LEU A 356 13.65 14.02 -3.35
N VAL A 357 14.34 14.83 -4.17
CA VAL A 357 15.71 15.28 -3.87
C VAL A 357 15.74 16.12 -2.59
N LYS A 358 14.76 17.01 -2.39
CA LYS A 358 14.65 17.79 -1.15
C LYS A 358 14.45 16.89 0.07
N GLN A 359 13.60 15.87 -0.03
CA GLN A 359 13.35 14.91 1.05
C GLN A 359 14.59 14.06 1.37
N ILE A 360 15.27 13.53 0.36
CA ILE A 360 16.51 12.75 0.52
C ILE A 360 17.57 13.58 1.27
N ARG A 361 17.78 14.84 0.85
CA ARG A 361 18.70 15.76 1.52
C ARG A 361 18.33 16.06 2.96
N GLY A 362 17.03 16.09 3.27
CA GLY A 362 16.53 16.22 4.64
C GLY A 362 17.04 15.08 5.52
N PHE A 363 16.79 13.84 5.09
CA PHE A 363 17.24 12.64 5.82
C PHE A 363 18.76 12.52 5.93
N GLN A 364 19.52 12.94 4.92
CA GLN A 364 20.99 12.90 4.98
C GLN A 364 21.61 13.92 5.95
N ARG A 365 20.85 14.93 6.37
CA ARG A 365 21.30 15.97 7.32
C ARG A 365 20.85 15.71 8.75
N GLU A 366 19.98 14.73 8.98
CA GLU A 366 19.59 14.30 10.32
C GLU A 366 20.76 13.49 10.93
N PRO A 367 21.28 13.88 12.11
CA PRO A 367 22.52 13.34 12.68
C PRO A 367 22.40 11.92 13.25
#